data_AF-A0A8I1KLF7-F1
#
_entry.id   AF-A0A8I1KLF7-F1
#
_cell.length_a   1.000
_cell.length_b   1.000
_cell.length_c   1.000
_cell.angle_alpha   90.00
_cell.angle_beta   90.00
_cell.angle_gamma   90.00
#
_symmetry.space_group_name_H-M   'P 1'
#
loop_
_entity.id
_entity.type
_entity.pdbx_description
1 polymer ?
#
loop_
_entity_poly.entity_id
_entity_poly.type
_entity_poly.pdbx_seq_one_letter_code
_entity_poly.pdbx_strand_id
1 'polypeptide(L)' 'MAYQQADIDALKRAIATGGRKVRYESGGEVREVTYRSLDEMERSLAAMEREIAGASRPRSVLVSHDRSR' A
#
# COMPACT_ATOMS: atom_id res chain seq x y z
N MET A 1 0.68 5.78 -8.16
CA MET A 1 1.97 5.10 -7.95
C MET A 1 1.66 3.90 -7.08
N ALA A 2 2.10 2.70 -7.46
CA ALA A 2 1.79 1.49 -6.71
C ALA A 2 2.80 1.30 -5.58
N TYR A 3 2.32 1.13 -4.35
CA TYR A 3 3.17 0.70 -3.24
C TYR A 3 3.78 -0.67 -3.53
N GLN A 4 5.01 -0.90 -3.05
CA GLN A 4 5.69 -2.18 -3.17
C GLN A 4 5.72 -2.91 -1.84
N GLN A 5 5.91 -4.24 -1.87
CA GLN A 5 6.03 -5.04 -0.66
C GLN A 5 7.19 -4.57 0.25
N ALA A 6 8.27 -4.06 -0.35
CA ALA A 6 9.39 -3.47 0.37
C ALA A 6 9.00 -2.24 1.21
N ASP A 7 8.01 -1.45 0.75
CA ASP A 7 7.51 -0.28 1.47
C ASP A 7 6.76 -0.71 2.74
N ILE A 8 5.96 -1.78 2.64
CA ILE A 8 5.27 -2.40 3.78
C ILE A 8 6.27 -2.92 4.82
N ASP A 9 7.31 -3.60 4.38
CA ASP A 9 8.31 -4.17 5.28
C ASP A 9 9.13 -3.08 5.98
N ALA A 10 9.46 -2.00 5.26
CA ALA A 10 10.10 -0.83 5.85
C ALA A 10 9.24 -0.19 6.93
N LEU A 11 7.94 -0.02 6.67
CA LEU A 11 7.00 0.55 7.63
C LEU A 11 6.80 -0.37 8.86
N LYS A 12 6.67 -1.69 8.65
CA LYS A 12 6.58 -2.67 9.75
C LYS A 12 7.80 -2.64 10.65
N ARG A 13 9.01 -2.56 10.08
CA ARG A 13 10.25 -2.42 10.86
C ARG A 13 10.29 -1.13 11.68
N ALA A 14 9.86 -0.02 11.10
CA ALA A 14 9.82 1.26 11.81
C ALA A 14 8.81 1.25 12.98
N ILE A 15 7.65 0.64 12.80
CA ILE A 15 6.67 0.45 13.89
C ILE A 15 7.28 -0.41 14.99
N ALA A 16 7.92 -1.53 14.63
CA ALA A 16 8.55 -2.45 15.60
C ALA A 16 9.67 -1.79 16.42
N THR A 17 10.40 -0.83 15.85
CA THR A 17 11.45 -0.08 16.56
C THR A 17 10.92 1.15 17.31
N GLY A 18 9.64 1.50 17.16
CA GLY A 18 9.06 2.73 17.70
C GLY A 18 9.48 4.00 16.96
N GLY A 19 10.08 3.85 15.77
CA GLY A 19 10.47 4.96 14.91
C GLY A 19 9.27 5.62 14.25
N ARG A 20 9.20 6.96 14.25
CA ARG A 20 8.14 7.74 13.58
C ARG A 20 8.51 8.20 12.17
N LYS A 21 9.69 7.81 11.70
CA LYS A 21 10.29 8.29 10.46
C LYS A 21 10.62 7.10 9.58
N VAL A 22 10.09 7.09 8.35
CA VAL A 22 10.24 5.97 7.42
C VAL A 22 10.72 6.49 6.08
N ARG A 23 11.71 5.80 5.52
CA ARG A 23 12.22 6.05 4.18
C ARG A 23 11.73 4.95 3.25
N TYR A 24 11.06 5.35 2.17
CA TYR A 24 10.57 4.52 1.10
C TYR A 24 11.47 4.66 -0.12
N GLU A 25 11.69 3.55 -0.81
CA GLU A 25 12.43 3.53 -2.07
C GLU A 25 11.53 2.86 -3.11
N SER A 26 10.61 3.63 -3.68
CA SER A 26 9.56 3.10 -4.54
C SER A 26 9.58 3.80 -5.90
N GLY A 27 9.57 3.02 -6.98
CA GLY A 27 9.63 3.55 -8.35
C GLY A 27 10.93 4.28 -8.72
N GLY A 28 12.04 4.02 -8.01
CA GLY A 28 13.33 4.69 -8.25
C GLY A 28 13.50 6.02 -7.52
N GLU A 29 12.49 6.47 -6.78
CA GLU A 29 12.56 7.66 -5.94
C GLU A 29 12.68 7.30 -4.46
N VAL A 30 13.53 8.05 -3.76
CA VAL A 30 13.62 7.98 -2.30
C VAL A 30 12.65 9.00 -1.71
N ARG A 31 11.74 8.55 -0.86
CA ARG A 31 10.79 9.40 -0.14
C ARG A 31 10.94 9.19 1.35
N GLU A 32 10.83 10.27 2.10
CA GLU A 32 10.93 10.23 3.56
C GLU A 32 9.66 10.81 4.17
N VAL A 33 9.01 10.03 5.03
CA VAL A 33 7.76 10.42 5.68
C VAL A 33 7.96 10.39 7.18
N THR A 34 7.56 11.47 7.83
CA THR A 34 7.53 11.57 9.29
C THR A 34 6.08 11.57 9.75
N TYR A 35 5.72 10.56 10.54
CA TYR A 35 4.40 10.37 11.10
C TYR A 35 4.29 11.05 12.47
N ARG A 36 3.07 11.44 12.83
CA ARG A 36 2.79 12.10 14.11
C ARG A 36 2.67 11.10 15.25
N SER A 37 2.18 9.89 14.96
CA SER A 37 1.97 8.80 15.91
C SER A 37 2.16 7.42 15.30
N LEU A 38 2.31 6.40 16.15
CA LEU A 38 2.32 4.99 15.71
C LEU A 38 0.95 4.56 15.15
N ASP A 39 -0.15 5.06 15.72
CA ASP A 39 -1.51 4.79 15.22
C ASP A 39 -1.67 5.27 13.76
N GLU A 40 -1.10 6.42 13.41
CA GLU A 40 -1.07 6.93 12.03
C GLU A 40 -0.25 6.01 11.09
N MET A 41 0.85 5.45 11.59
CA MET A 41 1.66 4.49 10.86
C MET A 41 0.90 3.19 10.59
N GLU A 42 0.20 2.65 11.57
CA GLU A 42 -0.62 1.43 11.44
C GLU A 42 -1.76 1.63 10.44
N ARG A 43 -2.44 2.78 10.47
CA ARG A 43 -3.46 3.12 9.46
C ARG A 43 -2.88 3.19 8.06
N SER A 44 -1.70 3.81 7.92
CA SER A 44 -0.99 3.91 6.64
C SER A 44 -0.59 2.54 6.13
N LEU A 45 -0.12 1.66 7.01
CA LEU A 45 0.22 0.28 6.68
C LEU A 45 -0.98 -0.49 6.14
N ALA A 46 -2.13 -0.40 6.80
CA ALA A 46 -3.35 -1.03 6.34
C ALA A 46 -3.82 -0.50 4.97
N ALA A 47 -3.62 0.79 4.68
CA ALA A 47 -3.92 1.35 3.37
C ALA A 47 -2.99 0.80 2.28
N MET A 48 -1.68 0.70 2.55
CA MET A 48 -0.70 0.13 1.61
C MET A 48 -1.00 -1.35 1.32
N GLU A 49 -1.29 -2.16 2.35
CA GLU A 49 -1.64 -3.57 2.19
C GLU A 49 -2.90 -3.76 1.34
N ARG A 50 -3.92 -2.91 1.53
CA ARG A 50 -5.13 -2.92 0.71
C ARG A 50 -4.87 -2.54 -0.74
N GLU A 51 -3.99 -1.57 -0.99
CA GLU A 51 -3.66 -1.16 -2.35
C GLU A 51 -2.95 -2.28 -3.10
N ILE A 52 -1.97 -2.95 -2.48
CA ILE A 52 -1.27 -4.08 -3.10
C ILE A 52 -2.23 -5.26 -3.33
N ALA A 53 -3.04 -5.62 -2.34
CA ALA A 53 -4.03 -6.69 -2.47
C ALA A 53 -5.11 -6.36 -3.52
N GLY A 54 -5.53 -5.10 -3.59
CA GLY A 54 -6.53 -4.61 -4.54
C GLY A 54 -5.99 -4.49 -5.97
N ALA A 55 -4.73 -4.08 -6.13
CA ALA A 55 -4.04 -4.06 -7.42
C ALA A 55 -3.85 -5.48 -8.00
N SER A 56 -3.75 -6.50 -7.14
CA SER A 56 -3.70 -7.91 -7.54
C SER A 56 -5.04 -8.52 -7.97
N ARG A 57 -6.19 -7.87 -7.71
CA ARG A 57 -7.49 -8.40 -8.14
C ARG A 57 -7.76 -8.02 -9.60
N PRO A 58 -7.82 -8.98 -10.55
CA PRO A 58 -8.31 -8.66 -11.89
C PRO A 58 -9.74 -8.16 -11.76
N ARG A 59 -10.01 -6.95 -12.27
CA ARG A 59 -11.37 -6.45 -12.45
C ARG A 59 -12.09 -7.41 -13.39
N SER A 60 -12.93 -8.28 -12.86
CA SER A 60 -13.87 -9.06 -13.66
C SER A 60 -14.91 -8.10 -14.22
N VAL A 61 -14.77 -7.76 -15.51
CA VAL A 61 -15.82 -7.04 -16.25
C VAL A 61 -16.88 -8.07 -16.59
N LEU A 62 -18.03 -8.02 -15.91
CA LEU A 62 -19.19 -8.82 -16.29
C LEU A 62 -19.76 -8.23 -17.59
N VAL A 63 -19.41 -8.83 -18.74
CA VAL A 63 -20.06 -8.52 -20.01
C VAL A 63 -21.35 -9.34 -20.07
N SER A 64 -22.48 -8.69 -19.78
CA SER A 64 -23.81 -9.23 -20.08
C SER A 64 -24.05 -9.08 -21.57
N HIS A 65 -23.87 -10.15 -22.34
CA HIS A 65 -24.37 -10.23 -23.72
C HIS A 65 -25.88 -10.47 -23.64
N ASP A 66 -26.67 -9.44 -23.93
CA ASP A 66 -28.08 -9.59 -24.23
C ASP A 66 -28.19 -10.30 -25.59
N ARG A 67 -28.57 -11.58 -25.56
CA ARG A 67 -28.88 -12.35 -26.77
C ARG A 67 -30.40 -12.33 -26.93
N SER A 68 -30.89 -11.38 -27.71
CA SER A 68 -32.26 -11.40 -28.23
C SER A 68 -32.21 -11.50 -29.75
N ARG A 69 -32.57 -12.68 -30.29
CA ARG A 69 -32.94 -12.87 -31.68
C ARG A 69 -33.84 -14.08 -31.83
#